data_AF-A0A4Q4TE98-F1
#
_entry.id   AF-A0A4Q4TE98-F1
#
_cell.length_a   1.000
_cell.length_b   1.000
_cell.length_c   1.000
_cell.angle_alpha   90.00
_cell.angle_beta   90.00
_cell.angle_gamma   90.00
#
_symmetry.space_group_name_H-M   'P 1'
#
loop_
_entity.id
_entity.type
_entity.pdbx_description
1 polymer ?
#
loop_
_entity_poly.entity_id
_entity_poly.type
_entity_poly.pdbx_seq_one_letter_code
_entity_poly.pdbx_strand_id
1 'polypeptide(L)'
;MRSALFLSAGLSASASIIPRQDARTCTAPEKRLEWRQMTVENKKQYIESVQCLKTKPSKLGDDVSGSAIWDPETGFGGNGVPHETEKDKWKQPRNCVPDGPFKDLRLEYLGLDMENHCLARNFNNGTSFPGDMFSPSYTKEAVENVMALTTYPDFRYDLEGTPHGAIHSAVGGDLSPPTSPNDPIFFLHHVQIDRLWYLWQQANPEVRNTDFGGPITRASTAPDTTLEDLMPFFNLTADIKVSEIE
;
A
#
# COMPACT_ATOMS: atom_id res chain seq x y z
N MET A 1 24.16 11.54 -78.10
CA MET A 1 22.91 11.69 -77.33
C MET A 1 23.11 11.11 -75.94
N ARG A 2 23.02 11.96 -74.92
CA ARG A 2 22.80 11.70 -73.47
C ARG A 2 23.90 10.99 -72.67
N SER A 3 24.74 11.81 -72.02
CA SER A 3 25.38 11.50 -70.74
C SER A 3 24.33 11.20 -69.67
N ALA A 4 24.57 10.19 -68.83
CA ALA A 4 23.86 9.99 -67.58
C ALA A 4 24.88 9.87 -66.44
N LEU A 5 25.08 10.96 -65.70
CA LEU A 5 25.72 10.93 -64.39
C LEU A 5 24.75 10.29 -63.40
N PHE A 6 25.17 9.23 -62.71
CA PHE A 6 24.51 8.74 -61.52
C PHE A 6 25.03 9.54 -60.31
N LEU A 7 24.23 10.47 -59.79
CA LEU A 7 24.43 11.04 -58.46
C LEU A 7 23.81 10.10 -57.43
N SER A 8 24.64 9.56 -56.53
CA SER A 8 24.21 8.93 -55.29
C SER A 8 23.79 10.01 -54.29
N ALA A 9 22.48 10.15 -54.09
CA ALA A 9 21.93 11.01 -53.03
C ALA A 9 22.05 10.30 -51.68
N GLY A 10 22.89 10.82 -50.79
CA GLY A 10 22.93 10.41 -49.38
C GLY A 10 21.68 10.89 -48.65
N LEU A 11 20.93 9.97 -48.04
CA LEU A 11 19.86 10.34 -47.11
C LEU A 11 20.49 10.87 -45.81
N SER A 12 20.51 12.19 -45.64
CA SER A 12 20.64 12.78 -44.31
C SER A 12 19.28 12.74 -43.63
N ALA A 13 19.15 11.90 -42.60
CA ALA A 13 18.02 11.93 -41.69
C ALA A 13 18.05 13.29 -40.97
N SER A 14 17.19 14.20 -41.40
CA SER A 14 16.96 15.46 -40.70
C SER A 14 16.17 15.12 -39.45
N ALA A 15 16.80 15.23 -38.28
CA ALA A 15 16.08 15.21 -37.02
C ALA A 15 15.11 16.40 -37.03
N SER A 16 13.82 16.15 -37.23
CA SER A 16 12.79 17.16 -37.04
C SER A 16 12.82 17.56 -35.58
N ILE A 17 13.43 18.71 -35.30
CA ILE A 17 13.25 19.44 -34.05
C ILE A 17 11.75 19.72 -33.98
N ILE A 18 11.05 19.01 -33.10
CA ILE A 18 9.67 19.34 -32.76
C ILE A 18 9.71 20.80 -32.28
N PRO A 19 9.01 21.74 -32.93
CA PRO A 19 8.93 23.10 -32.44
C PRO A 19 8.46 23.03 -30.99
N ARG A 20 9.27 23.57 -30.07
CA ARG A 20 8.86 23.75 -28.68
C ARG A 20 7.51 24.44 -28.75
N GLN A 21 6.44 23.79 -28.28
CA GLN A 21 5.14 24.44 -28.23
C GLN A 21 5.36 25.79 -27.57
N ASP A 22 4.93 26.86 -28.27
CA ASP A 22 5.00 28.22 -27.76
C ASP A 22 4.61 28.19 -26.29
N ALA A 23 5.52 28.65 -25.44
CA ALA A 23 5.32 28.67 -24.01
C ALA A 23 3.98 29.39 -23.77
N ARG A 24 2.94 28.64 -23.35
CA ARG A 24 1.75 29.26 -22.79
C ARG A 24 2.27 30.14 -21.66
N THR A 25 2.24 31.46 -21.86
CA THR A 25 2.63 32.41 -20.83
C THR A 25 1.71 32.18 -19.64
N CYS A 26 2.28 31.64 -18.56
CA CYS A 26 1.60 31.48 -17.29
C CYS A 26 1.44 32.88 -16.68
N THR A 27 0.34 33.54 -17.02
CA THR A 27 0.05 34.93 -16.60
C THR A 27 -0.30 35.04 -15.12
N ALA A 28 -0.68 33.94 -14.48
CA ALA A 28 -0.94 33.86 -13.05
C ALA A 28 -0.61 32.46 -12.52
N PRO A 29 0.67 32.16 -12.19
CA PRO A 29 1.00 30.89 -11.57
C PRO A 29 0.36 30.79 -10.20
N GLU A 30 -0.26 29.65 -9.91
CA GLU A 30 -0.70 29.32 -8.55
C GLU A 30 0.53 29.33 -7.62
N LYS A 31 0.51 30.22 -6.62
CA LYS A 31 1.58 30.34 -5.65
C LYS A 31 1.28 29.45 -4.45
N ARG A 32 2.13 28.45 -4.21
CA ARG A 32 2.11 27.68 -2.96
C ARG A 32 2.75 28.52 -1.87
N LEU A 33 1.98 28.82 -0.83
CA LEU A 33 2.46 29.56 0.34
C LEU A 33 2.84 28.57 1.44
N GLU A 34 3.85 28.92 2.24
CA GLU A 34 4.13 28.19 3.48
C GLU A 34 3.02 28.47 4.51
N TRP A 35 2.69 27.48 5.35
CA TRP A 35 1.52 27.53 6.22
C TRP A 35 1.49 28.76 7.15
N ARG A 36 2.61 29.17 7.75
CA ARG A 36 2.70 30.36 8.61
C ARG A 36 2.53 31.66 7.83
N GLN A 37 2.76 31.64 6.52
CA GLN A 37 2.55 32.78 5.62
C GLN A 37 1.10 32.91 5.11
N MET A 38 0.24 31.91 5.34
CA MET A 38 -1.18 31.97 4.98
C MET A 38 -1.98 32.83 5.98
N THR A 39 -2.95 33.58 5.45
CA THR A 39 -3.95 34.26 6.29
C THR A 39 -4.78 33.23 7.07
N VAL A 40 -5.34 33.64 8.20
CA VAL A 40 -6.22 32.77 9.02
C VAL A 40 -7.40 32.27 8.19
N GLU A 41 -7.95 33.11 7.31
CA GLU A 41 -9.05 32.75 6.41
C GLU A 41 -8.65 31.63 5.44
N ASN A 42 -7.50 31.75 4.77
CA ASN A 42 -7.02 30.72 3.85
C ASN A 42 -6.74 29.39 4.58
N LYS A 43 -6.27 29.43 5.82
CA LYS A 43 -6.09 28.22 6.65
C LYS A 43 -7.42 27.53 6.93
N LYS A 44 -8.46 28.30 7.30
CA LYS A 44 -9.80 27.77 7.52
C LYS A 44 -10.37 27.15 6.24
N GLN A 45 -10.27 27.84 5.11
CA GLN A 45 -10.75 27.32 3.82
C GLN A 45 -10.02 26.04 3.39
N TYR A 46 -8.70 25.95 3.63
CA TYR A 46 -7.94 24.72 3.41
C TYR A 46 -8.46 23.57 4.30
N ILE A 47 -8.63 23.83 5.60
CA ILE A 47 -9.15 22.84 6.56
C ILE A 47 -10.56 22.39 6.16
N GLU A 48 -11.45 23.32 5.83
CA GLU A 48 -12.81 23.04 5.35
C GLU A 48 -12.80 22.22 4.05
N SER A 49 -11.87 22.50 3.14
CA SER A 49 -11.72 21.73 1.90
C SER A 49 -11.30 20.29 2.18
N VAL A 50 -10.38 20.08 3.13
CA VAL A 50 -9.97 18.73 3.57
C VAL A 50 -11.14 18.01 4.26
N GLN A 51 -11.87 18.70 5.14
CA GLN A 51 -13.08 18.15 5.77
C GLN A 51 -14.15 17.79 4.73
N CYS A 52 -14.37 18.66 3.73
CA CYS A 52 -15.28 18.41 2.62
C CYS A 52 -14.89 17.15 1.84
N LEU A 53 -13.60 16.99 1.50
CA LEU A 53 -13.10 15.79 0.82
C LEU A 53 -13.40 14.52 1.62
N LYS A 54 -13.28 14.55 2.95
CA LYS A 54 -13.61 13.41 3.82
C LYS A 54 -15.10 13.05 3.83
N THR A 55 -15.98 13.98 3.46
CA THR A 55 -17.44 13.75 3.43
C THR A 55 -17.95 13.32 2.06
N LYS A 56 -17.17 13.52 0.99
CA LYS A 56 -17.58 13.13 -0.37
C LYS A 56 -17.43 11.62 -0.55
N PRO A 57 -18.36 10.98 -1.29
CA PRO A 57 -18.21 9.58 -1.65
C PRO A 57 -16.95 9.39 -2.49
N SER A 58 -16.25 8.29 -2.25
CA SER A 58 -15.12 7.87 -3.08
C SER A 58 -15.57 7.74 -4.54
N LYS A 59 -14.70 8.17 -5.47
CA LYS A 59 -14.90 7.92 -6.91
C LYS A 59 -14.31 6.58 -7.35
N LEU A 60 -13.41 6.00 -6.55
CA LEU A 60 -13.19 4.57 -6.62
C LEU A 60 -14.50 3.92 -6.17
N GLY A 61 -15.20 3.28 -7.10
CA GLY A 61 -16.37 2.47 -6.79
C GLY A 61 -15.98 1.25 -5.97
N ASP A 62 -16.69 0.15 -6.14
CA ASP A 62 -16.42 -1.09 -5.39
C ASP A 62 -15.14 -1.80 -5.86
N ASP A 63 -14.45 -1.30 -6.88
CA ASP A 63 -13.16 -1.84 -7.31
C ASP A 63 -12.03 -0.91 -6.90
N VAL A 64 -11.20 -1.35 -5.95
CA VAL A 64 -10.06 -0.57 -5.45
C VAL A 64 -8.75 -0.81 -6.20
N SER A 65 -8.76 -1.68 -7.22
CA SER A 65 -7.60 -1.94 -8.07
C SER A 65 -7.16 -0.71 -8.86
N GLY A 66 -8.08 0.23 -9.12
CA GLY A 66 -7.80 1.52 -9.77
C GLY A 66 -7.26 2.62 -8.84
N SER A 67 -6.84 2.29 -7.62
CA SER A 67 -6.39 3.29 -6.64
C SER A 67 -5.08 3.92 -7.08
N ALA A 68 -4.91 5.23 -6.81
CA ALA A 68 -3.67 5.95 -7.08
C ALA A 68 -2.46 5.36 -6.32
N ILE A 69 -2.70 4.56 -5.27
CA ILE A 69 -1.64 3.82 -4.58
C ILE A 69 -0.95 2.80 -5.49
N TRP A 70 -1.64 2.33 -6.54
CA TRP A 70 -1.16 1.37 -7.53
C TRP A 70 -0.61 2.03 -8.79
N ASP A 71 -0.58 3.37 -8.83
CA ASP A 71 -0.02 4.12 -9.95
C ASP A 71 1.47 3.77 -10.13
N PRO A 72 1.94 3.52 -11.37
CA PRO A 72 3.32 3.12 -11.61
C PRO A 72 4.32 4.28 -11.47
N GLU A 73 3.90 5.54 -11.53
CA GLU A 73 4.85 6.67 -11.42
C GLU A 73 4.90 7.26 -10.01
N THR A 74 3.74 7.34 -9.35
CA THR A 74 3.54 8.05 -8.09
C THR A 74 3.13 7.13 -6.94
N GLY A 75 2.80 5.88 -7.24
CA GLY A 75 2.39 4.86 -6.27
C GLY A 75 3.42 3.74 -6.13
N PHE A 76 2.93 2.54 -5.82
CA PHE A 76 3.70 1.35 -5.50
C PHE A 76 3.75 0.34 -6.66
N GLY A 77 3.32 0.71 -7.87
CA GLY A 77 3.11 -0.21 -8.99
C GLY A 77 1.86 -1.06 -8.82
N GLY A 78 1.37 -1.64 -9.92
CA GLY A 78 0.07 -2.29 -9.96
C GLY A 78 0.06 -3.78 -9.61
N ASN A 79 -0.90 -4.49 -10.23
CA ASN A 79 -1.01 -5.94 -10.16
C ASN A 79 0.13 -6.63 -10.92
N GLY A 80 0.43 -7.88 -10.57
CA GLY A 80 1.28 -8.72 -11.38
C GLY A 80 0.60 -9.19 -12.67
N VAL A 81 1.38 -9.48 -13.70
CA VAL A 81 0.84 -9.96 -14.99
C VAL A 81 1.11 -11.46 -15.20
N PRO A 82 0.11 -12.27 -15.62
CA PRO A 82 0.26 -13.71 -15.83
C PRO A 82 1.31 -14.16 -16.86
N HIS A 83 1.81 -13.25 -17.69
CA HIS A 83 2.75 -13.56 -18.77
C HIS A 83 4.17 -13.07 -18.50
N GLU A 84 4.40 -12.30 -17.42
CA GLU A 84 5.73 -11.99 -16.89
C GLU A 84 5.86 -12.74 -15.58
N THR A 85 6.23 -14.01 -15.70
CA THR A 85 6.27 -14.91 -14.54
C THR A 85 7.66 -15.45 -14.29
N GLU A 86 8.02 -15.45 -13.01
CA GLU A 86 9.10 -16.28 -12.51
C GLU A 86 8.52 -17.54 -11.89
N LYS A 87 9.22 -18.64 -12.06
CA LYS A 87 8.82 -19.91 -11.47
C LYS A 87 9.49 -20.02 -10.12
N ASP A 88 8.70 -20.34 -9.11
CA ASP A 88 9.26 -20.70 -7.81
C ASP A 88 9.98 -22.07 -7.88
N LYS A 89 10.58 -22.51 -6.79
CA LYS A 89 11.27 -23.82 -6.69
C LYS A 89 10.34 -25.01 -6.96
N TRP A 90 9.03 -24.84 -6.79
CA TRP A 90 7.98 -25.82 -7.11
C TRP A 90 7.46 -25.70 -8.54
N LYS A 91 8.09 -24.84 -9.36
CA LYS A 91 7.74 -24.51 -10.74
C LYS A 91 6.38 -23.83 -10.89
N GLN A 92 5.84 -23.27 -9.82
CA GLN A 92 4.61 -22.49 -9.85
C GLN A 92 4.91 -21.08 -10.40
N PRO A 93 4.13 -20.59 -11.38
CA PRO A 93 4.32 -19.25 -11.90
C PRO A 93 3.91 -18.20 -10.85
N ARG A 94 4.72 -17.16 -10.73
CA ARG A 94 4.45 -15.98 -9.92
C ARG A 94 4.31 -14.76 -10.82
N ASN A 95 3.20 -14.05 -10.71
CA ASN A 95 2.90 -12.91 -11.56
C ASN A 95 3.72 -11.70 -11.11
N CYS A 96 4.81 -11.40 -11.79
CA CYS A 96 5.69 -10.28 -11.46
C CYS A 96 4.99 -8.95 -11.72
N VAL A 97 5.29 -7.96 -10.89
CA VAL A 97 4.88 -6.57 -11.14
C VAL A 97 5.68 -6.04 -12.35
N PRO A 98 5.01 -5.64 -13.45
CA PRO A 98 5.71 -5.33 -14.70
C PRO A 98 6.29 -3.91 -14.75
N ASP A 99 5.79 -3.00 -13.91
CA ASP A 99 6.10 -1.58 -13.97
C ASP A 99 6.17 -0.89 -12.60
N GLY A 100 6.51 0.40 -12.65
CA GLY A 100 6.67 1.26 -11.49
C GLY A 100 7.95 1.07 -10.68
N PRO A 101 8.03 1.71 -9.49
CA PRO A 101 9.30 1.88 -8.78
C PRO A 101 9.90 0.58 -8.23
N PHE A 102 9.09 -0.48 -8.17
CA PHE A 102 9.49 -1.77 -7.60
C PHE A 102 9.52 -2.92 -8.61
N LYS A 103 9.36 -2.67 -9.91
CA LYS A 103 9.38 -3.73 -10.95
C LYS A 103 10.68 -4.55 -10.96
N ASP A 104 11.80 -3.90 -10.66
CA ASP A 104 13.13 -4.52 -10.66
C ASP A 104 13.54 -5.00 -9.26
N LEU A 105 12.64 -4.92 -8.26
CA LEU A 105 12.90 -5.38 -6.90
C LEU A 105 13.08 -6.90 -6.88
N ARG A 106 14.21 -7.34 -6.31
CA ARG A 106 14.55 -8.75 -6.09
C ARG A 106 14.43 -9.08 -4.62
N LEU A 107 13.54 -10.00 -4.28
CA LEU A 107 13.29 -10.46 -2.92
C LEU A 107 14.09 -11.72 -2.63
N GLU A 108 14.62 -11.85 -1.42
CA GLU A 108 15.51 -12.96 -1.06
C GLU A 108 14.79 -14.17 -0.46
N TYR A 109 13.61 -13.97 0.13
CA TYR A 109 12.88 -15.02 0.85
C TYR A 109 11.47 -15.21 0.31
N LEU A 110 11.12 -16.45 0.01
CA LEU A 110 9.74 -16.85 -0.26
C LEU A 110 9.26 -17.78 0.85
N GLY A 111 8.43 -17.26 1.75
CA GLY A 111 8.03 -17.99 2.95
C GLY A 111 9.23 -18.24 3.87
N LEU A 112 9.62 -19.49 4.07
CA LEU A 112 10.78 -19.84 4.92
C LEU A 112 12.04 -20.17 4.12
N ASP A 113 11.97 -20.08 2.78
CA ASP A 113 13.04 -20.49 1.89
C ASP A 113 13.78 -19.27 1.33
N MET A 114 15.11 -19.36 1.32
CA MET A 114 15.95 -18.42 0.56
C MET A 114 15.79 -18.69 -0.93
N GLU A 115 15.01 -17.85 -1.59
CA GLU A 115 14.65 -18.00 -2.98
C GLU A 115 14.55 -16.63 -3.63
N ASN A 116 15.49 -16.32 -4.53
CA ASN A 116 15.51 -15.02 -5.19
C ASN A 116 14.40 -14.95 -6.25
N HIS A 117 13.51 -13.98 -6.14
CA HIS A 117 12.36 -13.82 -7.05
C HIS A 117 11.98 -12.35 -7.26
N CYS A 118 11.22 -12.08 -8.31
CA CYS A 118 10.59 -10.77 -8.56
C CYS A 118 9.53 -10.46 -7.48
N LEU A 119 9.25 -9.18 -7.24
CA LEU A 119 8.03 -8.81 -6.53
C LEU A 119 6.81 -9.26 -7.33
N ALA A 120 5.96 -10.08 -6.74
CA ALA A 120 4.75 -10.60 -7.36
C ALA A 120 3.49 -10.18 -6.60
N ARG A 121 2.47 -9.76 -7.34
CA ARG A 121 1.15 -9.39 -6.82
C ARG A 121 0.06 -10.08 -7.59
N ASN A 122 -1.04 -10.29 -6.88
CA ASN A 122 -2.13 -11.11 -7.31
C ASN A 122 -3.48 -10.52 -6.86
N PHE A 123 -3.90 -9.39 -7.44
CA PHE A 123 -5.19 -8.77 -7.11
C PHE A 123 -6.33 -9.76 -7.34
N ASN A 124 -7.07 -10.11 -6.29
CA ASN A 124 -8.10 -11.14 -6.35
C ASN A 124 -9.22 -10.90 -5.34
N ASN A 125 -10.30 -11.66 -5.47
CA ASN A 125 -11.43 -11.65 -4.53
C ASN A 125 -11.81 -13.08 -4.07
N GLY A 126 -10.83 -13.99 -4.10
CA GLY A 126 -11.02 -15.42 -3.82
C GLY A 126 -11.64 -16.24 -4.94
N THR A 127 -12.22 -15.61 -5.98
CA THR A 127 -12.84 -16.33 -7.12
C THR A 127 -12.34 -15.87 -8.49
N SER A 128 -11.89 -14.62 -8.61
CA SER A 128 -11.47 -14.00 -9.87
C SER A 128 -10.07 -13.41 -9.79
N PHE A 129 -9.41 -13.35 -10.95
CA PHE A 129 -8.06 -12.84 -11.13
C PHE A 129 -7.91 -12.03 -12.45
N PRO A 130 -7.89 -10.69 -12.43
CA PRO A 130 -8.04 -9.83 -11.25
C PRO A 130 -9.46 -9.88 -10.67
N GLY A 131 -9.58 -9.72 -9.35
CA GLY A 131 -10.86 -9.52 -8.64
C GLY A 131 -10.98 -8.10 -8.09
N ASP A 132 -12.07 -7.81 -7.38
CA ASP A 132 -12.35 -6.51 -6.72
C ASP A 132 -11.49 -6.22 -5.48
N MET A 133 -10.44 -7.02 -5.26
CA MET A 133 -9.55 -6.95 -4.10
C MET A 133 -10.24 -7.23 -2.75
N PHE A 134 -11.38 -7.92 -2.69
CA PHE A 134 -12.17 -8.06 -1.44
C PHE A 134 -12.66 -6.71 -0.89
N SER A 135 -12.98 -5.76 -1.77
CA SER A 135 -13.45 -4.42 -1.36
C SER A 135 -14.56 -4.38 -0.31
N PRO A 136 -15.52 -5.34 -0.23
CA PRO A 136 -16.54 -5.31 0.80
C PRO A 136 -15.98 -5.44 2.23
N SER A 137 -14.79 -6.02 2.40
CA SER A 137 -14.16 -6.29 3.71
C SER A 137 -13.47 -5.08 4.34
N TYR A 138 -13.36 -3.96 3.63
CA TYR A 138 -12.70 -2.75 4.13
C TYR A 138 -13.40 -1.47 3.64
N THR A 139 -14.72 -1.56 3.44
CA THR A 139 -15.57 -0.38 3.26
C THR A 139 -15.58 0.48 4.52
N LYS A 140 -16.07 1.72 4.39
CA LYS A 140 -16.30 2.60 5.54
C LYS A 140 -17.14 1.91 6.62
N GLU A 141 -18.25 1.27 6.23
CA GLU A 141 -19.15 0.56 7.14
C GLU A 141 -18.45 -0.62 7.83
N ALA A 142 -17.70 -1.43 7.07
CA ALA A 142 -16.93 -2.54 7.62
C ALA A 142 -15.94 -2.06 8.70
N VAL A 143 -15.19 -0.98 8.42
CA VAL A 143 -14.27 -0.38 9.39
C VAL A 143 -15.03 0.20 10.58
N GLU A 144 -16.14 0.91 10.38
CA GLU A 144 -16.96 1.46 11.46
C GLU A 144 -17.49 0.39 12.41
N ASN A 145 -17.87 -0.78 11.90
CA ASN A 145 -18.32 -1.92 12.71
C ASN A 145 -17.21 -2.44 13.63
N VAL A 146 -15.98 -2.60 13.12
CA VAL A 146 -14.82 -2.99 13.93
C VAL A 146 -14.51 -1.93 14.98
N MET A 147 -14.52 -0.65 14.60
CA MET A 147 -14.21 0.47 15.49
C MET A 147 -15.23 0.64 16.63
N ALA A 148 -16.44 0.09 16.48
CA ALA A 148 -17.48 0.11 17.51
C ALA A 148 -17.30 -0.96 18.61
N LEU A 149 -16.40 -1.93 18.42
CA LEU A 149 -16.12 -2.97 19.42
C LEU A 149 -15.54 -2.36 20.70
N THR A 150 -15.93 -2.90 21.85
CA THR A 150 -15.65 -2.27 23.14
C THR A 150 -14.49 -2.89 23.90
N THR A 151 -14.21 -4.18 23.67
CA THR A 151 -13.14 -4.93 24.34
C THR A 151 -11.96 -5.12 23.39
N TYR A 152 -10.74 -5.14 23.94
CA TYR A 152 -9.54 -5.41 23.14
C TYR A 152 -9.59 -6.77 22.41
N PRO A 153 -9.98 -7.90 23.03
CA PRO A 153 -10.00 -9.19 22.34
C PRO A 153 -10.91 -9.21 21.10
N ASP A 154 -12.12 -8.65 21.21
CA ASP A 154 -13.05 -8.57 20.07
C ASP A 154 -12.49 -7.64 19.00
N PHE A 155 -12.03 -6.45 19.40
CA PHE A 155 -11.45 -5.46 18.47
C PHE A 155 -10.25 -6.01 17.71
N ARG A 156 -9.29 -6.61 18.42
CA ARG A 156 -8.09 -7.22 17.87
C ARG A 156 -8.45 -8.34 16.89
N TYR A 157 -9.37 -9.22 17.27
CA TYR A 157 -9.76 -10.37 16.45
C TYR A 157 -10.39 -9.91 15.12
N ASP A 158 -11.35 -8.98 15.18
CA ASP A 158 -12.04 -8.49 13.99
C ASP A 158 -11.11 -7.63 13.12
N LEU A 159 -10.34 -6.69 13.71
CA LEU A 159 -9.37 -5.86 12.97
C LEU A 159 -8.38 -6.73 12.18
N GLU A 160 -7.85 -7.78 12.81
CA GLU A 160 -6.88 -8.70 12.21
C GLU A 160 -7.47 -9.57 11.10
N GLY A 161 -8.73 -10.00 11.25
CA GLY A 161 -9.45 -10.73 10.24
C GLY A 161 -9.78 -9.84 9.05
N THR A 162 -10.57 -8.80 9.28
CA THR A 162 -10.97 -7.80 8.29
C THR A 162 -11.08 -6.43 8.95
N PRO A 163 -10.29 -5.42 8.54
CA PRO A 163 -9.70 -5.29 7.19
C PRO A 163 -8.29 -5.87 6.99
N HIS A 164 -7.50 -6.17 8.02
CA HIS A 164 -6.07 -6.52 7.88
C HIS A 164 -5.84 -7.76 6.98
N GLY A 165 -6.38 -8.92 7.38
CA GLY A 165 -6.21 -10.18 6.64
C GLY A 165 -6.81 -10.13 5.23
N ALA A 166 -7.88 -9.34 5.04
CA ALA A 166 -8.47 -9.12 3.73
C ALA A 166 -7.49 -8.44 2.77
N ILE A 167 -6.77 -7.38 3.18
CA ILE A 167 -5.83 -6.67 2.30
C ILE A 167 -4.63 -7.55 1.95
N HIS A 168 -4.08 -8.30 2.91
CA HIS A 168 -3.03 -9.29 2.64
C HIS A 168 -3.47 -10.31 1.57
N SER A 169 -4.70 -10.82 1.70
CA SER A 169 -5.29 -11.78 0.75
C SER A 169 -5.60 -11.14 -0.60
N ALA A 170 -6.09 -9.90 -0.60
CA ALA A 170 -6.49 -9.12 -1.76
C ALA A 170 -5.35 -8.81 -2.70
N VAL A 171 -4.25 -8.30 -2.16
CA VAL A 171 -3.03 -8.04 -2.93
C VAL A 171 -2.37 -9.35 -3.32
N GLY A 172 -2.40 -10.35 -2.42
CA GLY A 172 -1.84 -11.67 -2.67
C GLY A 172 -0.34 -11.64 -2.97
N GLY A 173 0.17 -12.70 -3.60
CA GLY A 173 1.58 -12.76 -3.99
C GLY A 173 2.50 -12.62 -2.78
N ASP A 174 3.44 -11.68 -2.83
CA ASP A 174 4.40 -11.46 -1.74
C ASP A 174 3.80 -10.79 -0.51
N LEU A 175 2.60 -10.21 -0.59
CA LEU A 175 1.91 -9.69 0.60
C LEU A 175 1.14 -10.79 1.37
N SER A 176 0.97 -11.99 0.81
CA SER A 176 0.21 -13.07 1.46
C SER A 176 0.96 -13.88 2.55
N PRO A 177 2.22 -14.32 2.35
CA PRO A 177 2.92 -15.18 3.30
C PRO A 177 3.41 -14.42 4.56
N PRO A 178 3.98 -15.12 5.57
CA PRO A 178 4.63 -14.46 6.71
C PRO A 178 5.78 -13.51 6.34
N THR A 179 6.32 -13.66 5.12
CA THR A 179 7.27 -12.72 4.52
C THR A 179 6.59 -11.53 3.85
N SER A 180 5.35 -11.19 4.23
CA SER A 180 4.61 -10.03 3.72
C SER A 180 5.35 -8.68 3.78
N PRO A 181 6.28 -8.43 4.73
CA PRO A 181 7.13 -7.24 4.68
C PRO A 181 8.01 -7.10 3.43
N ASN A 182 8.16 -8.15 2.62
CA ASN A 182 8.84 -8.09 1.34
C ASN A 182 8.15 -7.14 0.35
N ASP A 183 6.81 -7.04 0.37
CA ASP A 183 6.10 -6.09 -0.48
C ASP A 183 6.13 -4.70 0.19
N PRO A 184 6.69 -3.66 -0.45
CA PRO A 184 6.78 -2.32 0.16
C PRO A 184 5.44 -1.72 0.59
N ILE A 185 4.32 -2.19 0.04
CA ILE A 185 2.98 -1.75 0.47
C ILE A 185 2.65 -2.17 1.91
N PHE A 186 3.33 -3.20 2.44
CA PHE A 186 3.17 -3.70 3.81
C PHE A 186 3.22 -2.57 4.84
N PHE A 187 4.22 -1.69 4.72
CA PHE A 187 4.42 -0.63 5.71
C PHE A 187 3.27 0.38 5.70
N LEU A 188 2.79 0.77 4.52
CA LEU A 188 1.65 1.71 4.42
C LEU A 188 0.34 1.05 4.86
N HIS A 189 0.17 -0.24 4.58
CA HIS A 189 -0.96 -1.02 5.13
C HIS A 189 -0.93 -1.04 6.66
N HIS A 190 0.21 -1.37 7.27
CA HIS A 190 0.35 -1.44 8.72
C HIS A 190 0.29 -0.06 9.40
N VAL A 191 0.70 1.03 8.75
CA VAL A 191 0.43 2.39 9.23
C VAL A 191 -1.08 2.65 9.34
N GLN A 192 -1.89 2.14 8.41
CA GLN A 192 -3.33 2.28 8.50
C GLN A 192 -3.95 1.38 9.58
N ILE A 193 -3.42 0.17 9.81
CA ILE A 193 -3.84 -0.70 10.92
C ILE A 193 -3.51 -0.04 12.26
N ASP A 194 -2.28 0.45 12.43
CA ASP A 194 -1.83 1.18 13.61
C ASP A 194 -2.70 2.43 13.86
N ARG A 195 -2.97 3.20 12.81
CA ARG A 195 -3.88 4.35 12.89
C ARG A 195 -5.29 3.97 13.38
N LEU A 196 -5.85 2.85 12.94
CA LEU A 196 -7.16 2.38 13.42
C LEU A 196 -7.10 1.97 14.88
N TRP A 197 -6.04 1.24 15.28
CA TRP A 197 -5.83 0.88 16.68
C TRP A 197 -5.69 2.12 17.57
N TYR A 198 -4.88 3.09 17.18
CA TYR A 198 -4.74 4.37 17.88
C TYR A 198 -6.08 5.08 18.05
N LEU A 199 -6.87 5.22 16.96
CA LEU A 199 -8.18 5.86 17.04
C LEU A 199 -9.13 5.12 17.98
N TRP A 200 -9.07 3.80 18.01
CA TRP A 200 -9.87 2.99 18.94
C TRP A 200 -9.44 3.24 20.38
N GLN A 201 -8.14 3.30 20.66
CA GLN A 201 -7.62 3.63 21.98
C GLN A 201 -8.07 5.03 22.43
N GLN A 202 -7.97 6.03 21.56
CA GLN A 202 -8.34 7.42 21.87
C GLN A 202 -9.84 7.63 22.11
N ALA A 203 -10.71 6.67 21.76
CA ALA A 203 -12.12 6.74 22.11
C ALA A 203 -12.39 6.50 23.61
N ASN A 204 -11.49 5.82 24.33
CA ASN A 204 -11.52 5.68 25.79
C ASN A 204 -10.10 5.44 26.34
N PRO A 205 -9.23 6.47 26.36
CA PRO A 205 -7.80 6.29 26.58
C PRO A 205 -7.44 5.82 27.99
N GLU A 206 -8.27 6.15 29.00
CA GLU A 206 -8.03 5.70 30.39
C GLU A 206 -8.08 4.17 30.54
N VAL A 207 -8.86 3.50 29.69
CA VAL A 207 -8.99 2.04 29.70
C VAL A 207 -8.14 1.42 28.59
N ARG A 208 -8.24 1.96 27.36
CA ARG A 208 -7.77 1.29 26.15
C ARG A 208 -6.29 1.45 25.85
N ASN A 209 -5.61 2.45 26.44
CA ASN A 209 -4.16 2.59 26.26
C ASN A 209 -3.39 1.44 26.93
N THR A 210 -3.99 0.78 27.92
CA THR A 210 -3.41 -0.37 28.63
C THR A 210 -4.19 -1.66 28.42
N ASP A 211 -5.23 -1.64 27.58
CA ASP A 211 -6.03 -2.83 27.28
C ASP A 211 -5.27 -3.72 26.31
N PHE A 212 -4.87 -4.89 26.80
CA PHE A 212 -4.00 -5.84 26.12
C PHE A 212 -4.25 -7.24 26.65
N GLY A 213 -4.28 -8.24 25.77
CA GLY A 213 -4.50 -9.62 26.17
C GLY A 213 -4.67 -10.58 24.99
N GLY A 214 -5.01 -11.83 25.30
CA GLY A 214 -5.08 -12.93 24.35
C GLY A 214 -3.85 -13.84 24.40
N PRO A 215 -3.86 -14.95 23.68
CA PRO A 215 -2.86 -16.00 23.85
C PRO A 215 -1.50 -15.61 23.25
N ILE A 216 -0.41 -15.83 24.00
CA ILE A 216 0.98 -15.61 23.53
C ILE A 216 1.28 -16.37 22.23
N THR A 217 0.72 -17.57 22.11
CA THR A 217 0.88 -18.42 20.92
C THR A 217 -0.50 -18.84 20.44
N ARG A 218 -0.73 -18.72 19.13
CA ARG A 218 -1.99 -19.10 18.50
C ARG A 218 -2.34 -20.56 18.84
N ALA A 219 -3.58 -20.78 19.28
CA ALA A 219 -4.09 -22.08 19.71
C ALA A 219 -3.34 -22.73 20.89
N SER A 220 -2.66 -21.93 21.72
CA SER A 220 -2.03 -22.39 22.97
C SER A 220 -2.98 -22.30 24.16
N THR A 221 -2.73 -23.12 25.18
CA THR A 221 -3.36 -23.02 26.51
C THR A 221 -2.47 -22.26 27.51
N ALA A 222 -1.40 -21.64 27.04
CA ALA A 222 -0.56 -20.79 27.87
C ALA A 222 -1.38 -19.61 28.44
N PRO A 223 -0.94 -19.01 29.56
CA PRO A 223 -1.52 -17.77 30.04
C PRO A 223 -1.56 -16.70 28.95
N ASP A 224 -2.57 -15.84 29.02
CA ASP A 224 -2.67 -14.70 28.14
C ASP A 224 -1.48 -13.74 28.33
N THR A 225 -1.20 -12.99 27.28
CA THR A 225 -0.14 -12.00 27.24
C THR A 225 -0.36 -10.91 28.29
N THR A 226 0.74 -10.37 28.81
CA THR A 226 0.72 -9.29 29.80
C THR A 226 1.58 -8.11 29.34
N LEU A 227 1.37 -6.93 29.94
CA LEU A 227 2.19 -5.75 29.70
C LEU A 227 3.67 -5.93 30.13
N GLU A 228 3.98 -6.97 30.90
CA GLU A 228 5.34 -7.31 31.34
C GLU A 228 6.07 -8.25 30.38
N ASP A 229 5.37 -8.78 29.37
CA ASP A 229 5.98 -9.66 28.39
C ASP A 229 7.04 -8.92 27.57
N LEU A 230 8.15 -9.59 27.30
CA LEU A 230 9.19 -9.08 26.42
C LEU A 230 8.80 -9.31 24.97
N MET A 231 8.83 -8.24 24.18
CA MET A 231 8.67 -8.28 22.73
C MET A 231 10.04 -8.48 22.07
N PRO A 232 10.28 -9.64 21.42
CA PRO A 232 11.55 -9.88 20.76
C PRO A 232 11.64 -9.09 19.44
N PHE A 233 12.71 -8.34 19.26
CA PHE A 233 13.01 -7.59 18.02
C PHE A 233 14.06 -8.26 17.15
N PHE A 234 14.57 -9.43 17.55
CA PHE A 234 15.47 -10.28 16.74
C PHE A 234 16.66 -9.51 16.14
N ASN A 235 17.33 -8.70 16.96
CA ASN A 235 18.47 -7.84 16.59
C ASN A 235 18.15 -6.66 15.65
N LEU A 236 16.87 -6.36 15.38
CA LEU A 236 16.50 -5.09 14.74
C LEU A 236 16.65 -3.90 15.71
N THR A 237 16.32 -4.13 16.99
CA THR A 237 16.56 -3.24 18.13
C THR A 237 16.60 -4.07 19.42
N ALA A 238 16.74 -3.43 20.57
CA ALA A 238 16.65 -4.08 21.87
C ALA A 238 15.22 -4.62 22.11
N ASP A 239 15.15 -5.80 22.74
CA ASP A 239 13.89 -6.33 23.24
C ASP A 239 13.37 -5.42 24.37
N ILE A 240 12.13 -4.97 24.24
CA ILE A 240 11.46 -4.10 25.23
C ILE A 240 10.21 -4.79 25.76
N LYS A 241 9.74 -4.34 26.92
CA LYS A 241 8.45 -4.80 27.43
C LYS A 241 7.30 -4.22 26.62
N VAL A 242 6.16 -4.91 26.57
CA VAL A 242 4.94 -4.38 25.95
C VAL A 242 4.53 -3.05 26.60
N SER A 243 4.70 -2.90 27.91
CA SER A 243 4.45 -1.65 28.66
C SER A 243 5.32 -0.46 28.24
N GLU A 244 6.41 -0.68 27.51
CA GLU A 244 7.34 0.36 27.06
C GLU A 244 7.04 0.85 25.64
N ILE A 245 6.01 0.30 24.98
CA ILE A 245 5.55 0.71 23.66
C ILE A 245 4.65 1.94 23.84
N GLU A 246 5.11 3.10 23.34
CA GLU A 246 4.36 4.37 23.32
C GLU A 246 3.42 4.50 22.12
#